data_AF-A0A1Q4WF42-F1
#
_entry.id   AF-A0A1Q4WF42-F1
#
_cell.length_a   1.000
_cell.length_b   1.000
_cell.length_c   1.000
_cell.angle_alpha   90.00
_cell.angle_beta   90.00
_cell.angle_gamma   90.00
#
_symmetry.space_group_name_H-M   'P 1'
#
loop_
_entity.id
_entity.type
_entity.pdbx_description
1 polymer ?
#
loop_
_entity_poly.entity_id
_entity_poly.type
_entity_poly.pdbx_seq_one_letter_code
_entity_poly.pdbx_strand_id
1 'polypeptide(L)'
;MDNNQLRSMLVTQRKMVGWSQEQLAEHSTVSVRTIRNLETGAIRNPRRSSVELLVGALFSAATNRDDPLLSHAVQAGAPAGLLPARPEPGPPVRVAELPDNARWQGLRPKTDVTVGRQADLLHVVTALRPGRPLVLTGPAGVGKTRLALDSAAHLLDRFRDGVAVLELGSVTPEAVDPAAASAQAQRALDTLLRGVGRDPRTDPEPQLLLVVDNAEHVIDTVARQVRALLARHPALHIMITSLRAPAGVPADLWEVAPLSVDHPDGPYGCPPAAELFCRRVHSVVPTLDLGDQMPQVVELCRRLGGLALAIENAAVRMRSVPLHVLVDECRVLPILGQEEVGGLSHHRSLHRSLAWAYGLLDERQRRALRRFSRFPEEFSIDDVRQQPVDGGREPSRNLDVLAELVDFSVVQVKRGHQYAYRVPRMMREYVNAIPA
;
A
#
# COMPACT_ATOMS: atom_id res chain seq x y z
N MET A 1 7.08 -0.15 -22.59
CA MET A 1 8.52 -0.50 -22.56
C MET A 1 8.97 -0.69 -23.99
N ASP A 2 10.04 -0.03 -24.42
CA ASP A 2 10.64 -0.28 -25.73
C ASP A 2 11.41 -1.63 -25.69
N ASN A 3 11.47 -2.36 -26.81
CA ASN A 3 12.08 -3.70 -26.87
C ASN A 3 13.56 -3.70 -26.46
N ASN A 4 14.26 -2.59 -26.70
CA ASN A 4 15.65 -2.42 -26.27
C ASN A 4 15.77 -2.36 -24.74
N GLN A 5 14.81 -1.75 -24.04
CA GLN A 5 14.78 -1.71 -22.58
C GLN A 5 14.49 -3.10 -22.00
N LEU A 6 13.55 -3.85 -22.58
CA LEU A 6 13.24 -5.22 -22.16
C LEU A 6 14.46 -6.14 -22.29
N ARG A 7 15.14 -6.07 -23.44
CA ARG A 7 16.36 -6.84 -23.71
C ARG A 7 17.43 -6.57 -22.66
N SER A 8 17.74 -5.29 -22.44
CA SER A 8 18.76 -4.89 -21.47
C SER A 8 18.41 -5.36 -20.06
N MET A 9 17.13 -5.24 -19.67
CA MET A 9 16.64 -5.71 -18.38
C MET A 9 16.81 -7.22 -18.21
N LEU A 10 16.38 -8.05 -19.17
CA LEU A 10 16.49 -9.52 -19.08
C LEU A 10 17.94 -9.97 -18.93
N VAL A 11 18.85 -9.42 -19.75
CA VAL A 11 20.29 -9.75 -19.68
C VAL A 11 20.89 -9.32 -18.34
N THR A 12 20.55 -8.12 -17.87
CA THR A 12 21.09 -7.57 -16.63
C THR A 12 20.62 -8.38 -15.43
N GLN A 13 19.33 -8.65 -15.33
CA GLN A 13 18.74 -9.41 -14.22
C GLN A 13 19.24 -10.85 -14.20
N ARG A 14 19.32 -11.53 -15.36
CA ARG A 14 19.88 -12.89 -15.43
C ARG A 14 21.34 -12.94 -14.96
N LYS A 15 22.15 -11.97 -15.36
CA LYS A 15 23.55 -11.88 -14.91
C LYS A 15 23.66 -11.57 -13.41
N MET A 16 22.80 -10.71 -12.87
CA MET A 16 22.75 -10.40 -11.44
C MET A 16 22.45 -11.65 -10.58
N VAL A 17 21.49 -12.46 -11.00
CA VAL A 17 21.16 -13.74 -10.32
C VAL A 17 22.15 -14.87 -10.67
N GLY A 18 23.18 -14.59 -11.48
CA GLY A 18 24.26 -15.54 -11.81
C GLY A 18 23.84 -16.70 -12.69
N TRP A 19 22.72 -16.60 -13.42
CA TRP A 19 22.17 -17.70 -14.20
C TRP A 19 22.64 -17.71 -15.66
N SER A 20 22.83 -18.90 -16.22
CA SER A 20 22.94 -19.11 -17.66
C SER A 20 21.57 -19.01 -18.35
N GLN A 21 21.52 -18.99 -19.69
CA GLN A 21 20.24 -19.00 -20.42
C GLN A 21 19.48 -20.32 -20.19
N GLU A 22 20.20 -21.41 -19.98
CA GLU A 22 19.70 -22.75 -19.65
C GLU A 22 19.05 -22.77 -18.27
N GLN A 23 19.73 -22.22 -17.26
CA GLN A 23 19.18 -22.12 -15.91
C GLN A 23 17.93 -21.22 -15.87
N LEU A 24 17.92 -20.12 -16.62
CA LEU A 24 16.71 -19.30 -16.75
C LEU A 24 15.57 -20.06 -17.44
N ALA A 25 15.86 -20.94 -18.41
CA ALA A 25 14.84 -21.76 -19.06
C ALA A 25 14.22 -22.77 -18.09
N GLU A 26 15.04 -23.44 -17.28
CA GLU A 26 14.60 -24.39 -16.26
C GLU A 26 13.66 -23.73 -15.25
N HIS A 27 13.95 -22.50 -14.84
CA HIS A 27 13.16 -21.79 -13.84
C HIS A 27 11.95 -21.01 -14.38
N SER A 28 11.86 -20.78 -15.69
CA SER A 28 10.77 -19.99 -16.31
C SER A 28 9.82 -20.79 -17.19
N THR A 29 10.10 -22.06 -17.47
CA THR A 29 9.40 -22.90 -18.48
C THR A 29 9.45 -22.34 -19.91
N VAL A 30 10.25 -21.31 -20.16
CA VAL A 30 10.47 -20.71 -21.48
C VAL A 30 11.72 -21.32 -22.12
N SER A 31 11.64 -21.72 -23.40
CA SER A 31 12.78 -22.38 -24.06
C SER A 31 14.04 -21.49 -24.14
N VAL A 32 15.22 -22.10 -24.02
CA VAL A 32 16.53 -21.45 -24.20
C VAL A 32 16.60 -20.67 -25.51
N ARG A 33 16.02 -21.21 -26.59
CA ARG A 33 15.94 -20.54 -27.91
C ARG A 33 15.14 -19.24 -27.84
N THR A 34 14.00 -19.23 -27.15
CA THR A 34 13.18 -18.04 -26.96
C THR A 34 13.93 -16.99 -26.14
N ILE A 35 14.60 -17.40 -25.06
CA ILE A 35 15.43 -16.52 -24.23
C ILE A 35 16.55 -15.88 -25.05
N ARG A 36 17.31 -16.69 -25.79
CA ARG A 36 18.38 -16.21 -26.66
C ARG A 36 17.85 -15.20 -27.69
N ASN A 37 16.70 -15.46 -28.30
CA ASN A 37 16.10 -14.58 -29.29
C ASN A 37 15.60 -13.26 -28.69
N LEU A 38 15.15 -13.27 -27.43
CA LEU A 38 14.79 -12.05 -26.70
C LEU A 38 16.04 -11.25 -26.30
N GLU A 39 17.09 -11.91 -25.81
CA GLU A 39 18.35 -11.27 -25.39
C GLU A 39 19.18 -10.72 -26.56
N THR A 40 19.03 -11.29 -27.76
CA THR A 40 19.68 -10.80 -28.99
C THR A 40 18.85 -9.75 -29.73
N GLY A 41 17.58 -9.55 -29.34
CA GLY A 41 16.67 -8.64 -30.04
C GLY A 41 16.13 -9.19 -31.36
N ALA A 42 16.27 -10.49 -31.61
CA ALA A 42 15.70 -11.15 -32.79
C ALA A 42 14.15 -11.15 -32.78
N ILE A 43 13.54 -11.02 -31.61
CA ILE A 43 12.08 -10.87 -31.46
C ILE A 43 11.73 -9.40 -31.27
N ARG A 44 11.08 -8.82 -32.28
CA ARG A 44 10.59 -7.43 -32.26
C ARG A 44 9.28 -7.24 -31.51
N ASN A 45 8.53 -8.30 -31.20
CA ASN A 45 7.30 -8.19 -30.43
C ASN A 45 7.11 -9.44 -29.55
N PRO A 46 7.67 -9.44 -28.33
CA PRO A 46 7.57 -10.58 -27.41
C PRO A 46 6.13 -10.85 -27.00
N ARG A 47 5.78 -12.13 -26.85
CA ARG A 47 4.53 -12.49 -26.18
C ARG A 47 4.64 -12.09 -24.71
N ARG A 48 3.62 -11.38 -24.21
CA ARG A 48 3.55 -10.89 -22.82
C ARG A 48 3.74 -12.01 -21.79
N SER A 49 3.09 -13.16 -22.00
CA SER A 49 3.22 -14.32 -21.14
C SER A 49 4.65 -14.87 -21.03
N SER A 50 5.41 -14.89 -22.13
CA SER A 50 6.82 -15.34 -22.11
C SER A 50 7.72 -14.36 -21.36
N VAL A 51 7.43 -13.07 -21.45
CA VAL A 51 8.16 -12.04 -20.68
C VAL A 51 7.84 -12.18 -19.19
N GLU A 52 6.57 -12.34 -18.84
CA GLU A 52 6.11 -12.49 -17.46
C GLU A 52 6.73 -13.73 -16.78
N LEU A 53 6.78 -14.86 -17.49
CA LEU A 53 7.41 -16.09 -16.98
C LEU A 53 8.92 -15.91 -16.72
N LEU A 54 9.65 -15.29 -17.65
CA LEU A 54 11.09 -15.05 -17.50
C LEU A 54 11.38 -14.10 -16.34
N VAL A 55 10.57 -13.05 -16.23
CA VAL A 55 10.70 -12.04 -15.19
C VAL A 55 10.34 -12.62 -13.82
N GLY A 56 9.28 -13.41 -13.72
CA GLY A 56 8.89 -14.10 -12.49
C GLY A 56 9.98 -15.06 -11.98
N ALA A 57 10.60 -15.82 -12.87
CA ALA A 57 11.70 -16.72 -12.52
C ALA A 57 12.92 -15.96 -11.97
N LEU A 58 13.31 -14.86 -12.61
CA LEU A 58 14.43 -14.02 -12.18
C LEU A 58 14.17 -13.36 -10.82
N PHE A 59 12.94 -12.92 -10.57
CA PHE A 59 12.57 -12.32 -9.28
C PHE A 59 12.54 -13.33 -8.14
N SER A 60 12.03 -14.55 -8.37
CA SER A 60 12.03 -15.62 -7.36
C SER A 60 13.44 -16.05 -6.95
N ALA A 61 14.41 -15.95 -7.87
CA ALA A 61 15.80 -16.29 -7.60
C ALA A 61 16.51 -15.24 -6.74
N ALA A 62 16.19 -13.97 -6.96
CA ALA A 62 16.78 -12.85 -6.24
C ALA A 62 16.36 -12.82 -4.76
N THR A 63 15.13 -13.28 -4.45
CA THR A 63 14.60 -13.30 -3.07
C THR A 63 15.14 -14.44 -2.21
N ASN A 64 15.77 -15.46 -2.80
CA ASN A 64 16.17 -16.68 -2.09
C ASN A 64 17.67 -16.73 -1.72
N ARG A 65 18.42 -15.64 -1.96
CA ARG A 65 19.88 -15.63 -1.75
C ARG A 65 20.33 -15.40 -0.30
N ASP A 66 19.46 -14.96 0.60
CA ASP A 66 19.83 -14.62 1.98
C ASP A 66 18.85 -15.22 3.01
N ASP A 67 19.00 -16.50 3.35
CA ASP A 67 18.41 -17.03 4.60
C ASP A 67 19.29 -18.08 5.29
N PRO A 68 20.17 -17.67 6.23
CA PRO A 68 20.88 -18.56 7.15
C PRO A 68 20.09 -18.88 8.44
N LEU A 69 18.84 -18.43 8.60
CA LEU A 69 18.13 -18.42 9.89
C LEU A 69 17.04 -19.50 10.05
N LEU A 70 17.04 -20.54 9.20
CA LEU A 70 16.16 -21.71 9.38
C LEU A 70 16.67 -22.78 10.37
N SER A 71 17.74 -22.51 11.09
CA SER A 71 18.19 -23.37 12.20
C SER A 71 18.33 -22.56 13.48
N HIS A 72 17.21 -22.36 14.18
CA HIS A 72 17.07 -22.36 15.65
C HIS A 72 15.72 -21.73 16.06
N ALA A 73 14.64 -22.50 15.88
CA ALA A 73 13.49 -22.40 16.78
C ALA A 73 13.62 -23.54 17.80
N VAL A 74 13.56 -23.21 19.10
CA VAL A 74 13.10 -24.02 20.25
C VAL A 74 13.75 -23.47 21.53
N GLN A 75 13.04 -22.63 22.30
CA GLN A 75 12.74 -22.81 23.74
C GLN A 75 12.28 -21.53 24.47
N ALA A 76 11.36 -21.79 25.42
CA ALA A 76 10.92 -20.96 26.56
C ALA A 76 9.96 -19.79 26.22
N GLY A 77 8.80 -19.60 26.87
CA GLY A 77 8.29 -20.12 28.15
C GLY A 77 7.74 -18.93 28.94
N ALA A 78 6.41 -18.81 29.09
CA ALA A 78 5.76 -17.74 29.85
C ALA A 78 6.00 -17.89 31.37
N PRO A 79 5.84 -16.80 32.15
CA PRO A 79 4.65 -16.73 33.00
C PRO A 79 4.03 -15.33 33.16
N ALA A 80 2.86 -15.34 33.80
CA ALA A 80 1.89 -14.28 33.97
C ALA A 80 2.09 -13.38 35.22
N GLY A 81 1.48 -12.19 35.17
CA GLY A 81 0.97 -11.48 36.35
C GLY A 81 1.44 -10.04 36.52
N LEU A 82 0.53 -9.06 36.37
CA LEU A 82 0.28 -7.91 37.26
C LEU A 82 -0.63 -6.86 36.59
N LEU A 83 -1.63 -6.39 37.35
CA LEU A 83 -2.64 -5.37 37.00
C LEU A 83 -1.99 -3.99 36.69
N PRO A 84 -2.52 -3.18 35.75
CA PRO A 84 -1.92 -1.90 35.42
C PRO A 84 -2.41 -0.75 36.33
N ALA A 85 -1.46 0.11 36.68
CA ALA A 85 -1.67 1.43 37.25
C ALA A 85 -2.10 2.46 36.16
N ARG A 86 -2.58 3.63 36.61
CA ARG A 86 -3.15 4.74 35.82
C ARG A 86 -2.29 5.18 34.61
N PRO A 87 -2.90 5.70 33.52
CA PRO A 87 -2.17 6.06 32.30
C PRO A 87 -1.39 7.37 32.47
N GLU A 88 -0.07 7.26 32.41
CA GLU A 88 0.87 8.37 32.17
C GLU A 88 0.92 8.71 30.65
N PRO A 89 1.28 9.95 30.27
CA PRO A 89 1.43 10.36 28.87
C PRO A 89 2.44 9.46 28.13
N GLY A 90 2.05 9.03 26.92
CA GLY A 90 2.80 8.05 26.12
C GLY A 90 4.24 8.49 25.79
N PRO A 91 5.17 7.53 25.59
CA PRO A 91 6.57 7.84 25.36
C PRO A 91 6.80 8.55 24.02
N PRO A 92 7.89 9.34 23.89
CA PRO A 92 8.26 9.96 22.62
C PRO A 92 8.49 8.90 21.53
N VAL A 93 8.20 9.26 20.27
CA VAL A 93 8.47 8.44 19.09
C VAL A 93 9.92 7.96 19.13
N ARG A 94 10.11 6.65 19.36
CA ARG A 94 11.43 6.02 19.35
C ARG A 94 11.85 5.78 17.90
N VAL A 95 12.79 6.59 17.42
CA VAL A 95 13.68 6.14 16.35
C VAL A 95 14.67 5.19 17.02
N ALA A 96 14.60 3.90 16.71
CA ALA A 96 15.59 2.95 17.21
C ALA A 96 16.97 3.33 16.64
N GLU A 97 17.93 3.64 17.52
CA GLU A 97 19.35 3.73 17.14
C GLU A 97 19.78 2.34 16.65
N LEU A 98 19.95 2.23 15.33
CA LEU A 98 20.51 1.05 14.67
C LEU A 98 22.04 1.23 14.60
N PRO A 99 22.80 0.13 14.55
CA PRO A 99 24.25 0.21 14.40
C PRO A 99 24.62 1.01 13.13
N ASP A 100 25.78 1.69 13.18
CA ASP A 100 26.31 2.68 12.21
C ASP A 100 26.39 2.23 10.74
N ASN A 101 25.95 1.01 10.43
CA ASN A 101 25.97 0.34 9.14
C ASN A 101 24.59 -0.10 8.62
N ALA A 102 23.49 0.22 9.29
CA ALA A 102 22.15 -0.13 8.80
C ALA A 102 21.70 0.78 7.64
N ARG A 103 21.78 0.26 6.39
CA ARG A 103 21.22 0.90 5.18
C ARG A 103 19.69 1.04 5.16
N TRP A 104 19.01 0.76 6.28
CA TRP A 104 17.58 0.97 6.41
C TRP A 104 17.22 1.49 7.80
N GLN A 105 16.50 2.61 7.84
CA GLN A 105 15.98 3.23 9.06
C GLN A 105 14.45 3.26 9.06
N GLY A 106 13.83 3.05 10.23
CA GLY A 106 12.37 3.05 10.38
C GLY A 106 11.69 1.72 10.01
N LEU A 107 10.38 1.79 9.75
CA LEU A 107 9.50 0.65 9.50
C LEU A 107 10.04 -0.24 8.36
N ARG A 108 10.03 -1.55 8.57
CA ARG A 108 10.54 -2.56 7.63
C ARG A 108 9.39 -3.21 6.84
N PRO A 109 9.64 -3.70 5.61
CA PRO A 109 8.68 -4.54 4.91
C PRO A 109 8.38 -5.80 5.72
N LYS A 110 7.16 -6.35 5.59
CA LYS A 110 6.85 -7.68 6.12
C LYS A 110 7.57 -8.75 5.28
N THR A 111 7.82 -9.91 5.88
CA THR A 111 8.54 -11.03 5.24
C THR A 111 7.66 -11.93 4.39
N ASP A 112 6.33 -11.81 4.49
CA ASP A 112 5.42 -12.54 3.61
C ASP A 112 5.49 -12.01 2.16
N VAL A 113 4.96 -12.78 1.22
CA VAL A 113 4.99 -12.38 -0.19
C VAL A 113 3.78 -11.51 -0.52
N THR A 114 4.05 -10.39 -1.18
CA THR A 114 3.00 -9.46 -1.61
C THR A 114 2.28 -9.97 -2.85
N VAL A 115 0.97 -10.20 -2.68
CA VAL A 115 0.11 -10.82 -3.69
C VAL A 115 -0.47 -9.78 -4.65
N GLY A 116 -0.41 -10.06 -5.95
CA GLY A 116 -1.09 -9.27 -6.99
C GLY A 116 -0.57 -7.85 -7.20
N ARG A 117 0.65 -7.53 -6.76
CA ARG A 117 1.24 -6.18 -6.84
C ARG A 117 2.40 -6.06 -7.82
N GLN A 118 2.60 -7.03 -8.70
CA GLN A 118 3.74 -7.06 -9.62
C GLN A 118 3.76 -5.85 -10.57
N ALA A 119 2.59 -5.48 -11.12
CA ALA A 119 2.47 -4.29 -11.98
C ALA A 119 2.67 -2.99 -11.20
N ASP A 120 2.11 -2.91 -9.98
CA ASP A 120 2.29 -1.75 -9.09
C ASP A 120 3.77 -1.56 -8.73
N LEU A 121 4.45 -2.62 -8.30
CA LEU A 121 5.88 -2.61 -7.95
C LEU A 121 6.71 -2.14 -9.14
N LEU A 122 6.45 -2.66 -10.34
CA LEU A 122 7.14 -2.24 -11.55
C LEU A 122 6.91 -0.76 -11.84
N HIS A 123 5.68 -0.27 -11.69
CA HIS A 123 5.39 1.14 -11.89
C HIS A 123 6.15 2.01 -10.89
N VAL A 124 6.08 1.70 -9.59
CA VAL A 124 6.77 2.45 -8.55
C VAL A 124 8.29 2.51 -8.80
N VAL A 125 8.89 1.37 -9.12
CA VAL A 125 10.33 1.25 -9.41
C VAL A 125 10.78 2.04 -10.64
N THR A 126 9.88 2.28 -11.60
CA THR A 126 10.18 2.99 -12.86
C THR A 126 9.77 4.46 -12.85
N ALA A 127 8.77 4.82 -12.04
CA ALA A 127 8.27 6.18 -11.89
C ALA A 127 9.09 7.01 -10.90
N LEU A 128 9.73 6.37 -9.92
CA LEU A 128 10.53 7.05 -8.91
C LEU A 128 11.73 7.76 -9.56
N ARG A 129 11.83 9.09 -9.33
CA ARG A 129 12.86 9.96 -9.90
C ARG A 129 13.43 10.90 -8.83
N PRO A 130 14.68 11.35 -8.97
CA PRO A 130 15.22 12.39 -8.10
C PRO A 130 14.45 13.71 -8.31
N GLY A 131 14.31 14.51 -7.27
CA GLY A 131 13.76 15.86 -7.39
C GLY A 131 12.23 15.92 -7.51
N ARG A 132 11.56 14.78 -7.64
CA ARG A 132 10.11 14.69 -7.83
C ARG A 132 9.51 13.54 -7.02
N PRO A 133 8.66 13.83 -6.01
CA PRO A 133 8.06 12.78 -5.20
C PRO A 133 7.11 11.91 -6.01
N LEU A 134 7.09 10.62 -5.67
CA LEU A 134 6.03 9.69 -6.09
C LEU A 134 5.03 9.52 -4.93
N VAL A 135 3.77 9.85 -5.16
CA VAL A 135 2.71 9.73 -4.16
C VAL A 135 1.81 8.55 -4.49
N LEU A 136 1.74 7.59 -3.57
CA LEU A 136 0.81 6.48 -3.62
C LEU A 136 -0.50 6.91 -2.97
N THR A 137 -1.57 6.98 -3.75
CA THR A 137 -2.94 7.25 -3.30
C THR A 137 -3.81 6.01 -3.42
N GLY A 138 -5.06 6.08 -2.97
CA GLY A 138 -5.99 4.95 -3.01
C GLY A 138 -6.69 4.71 -1.67
N PRO A 139 -7.72 3.83 -1.65
CA PRO A 139 -8.59 3.69 -0.51
C PRO A 139 -7.88 3.20 0.77
N ALA A 140 -8.49 3.45 1.91
CA ALA A 140 -8.02 2.93 3.18
C ALA A 140 -7.96 1.38 3.15
N GLY A 141 -6.86 0.80 3.65
CA GLY A 141 -6.68 -0.66 3.67
C GLY A 141 -6.32 -1.32 2.33
N VAL A 142 -6.05 -0.55 1.26
CA VAL A 142 -5.69 -1.11 -0.05
C VAL A 142 -4.28 -1.70 -0.12
N GLY A 143 -3.39 -1.28 0.78
CA GLY A 143 -2.00 -1.76 0.84
C GLY A 143 -0.93 -0.76 0.37
N LYS A 144 -1.19 0.56 0.40
CA LYS A 144 -0.21 1.60 0.01
C LYS A 144 1.11 1.49 0.77
N THR A 145 1.05 1.37 2.10
CA THR A 145 2.23 1.21 2.97
C THR A 145 3.01 -0.05 2.61
N ARG A 146 2.32 -1.18 2.42
CA ARG A 146 2.93 -2.44 2.00
C ARG A 146 3.68 -2.28 0.67
N LEU A 147 3.00 -1.73 -0.34
CA LEU A 147 3.58 -1.46 -1.65
C LEU A 147 4.81 -0.53 -1.57
N ALA A 148 4.75 0.52 -0.76
CA ALA A 148 5.86 1.45 -0.59
C ALA A 148 7.09 0.77 0.02
N LEU A 149 6.89 0.00 1.10
CA LEU A 149 7.96 -0.70 1.79
C LEU A 149 8.58 -1.80 0.91
N ASP A 150 7.75 -2.55 0.19
CA ASP A 150 8.24 -3.60 -0.71
C ASP A 150 9.01 -3.01 -1.89
N SER A 151 8.52 -1.90 -2.44
CA SER A 151 9.23 -1.16 -3.49
C SER A 151 10.56 -0.64 -2.97
N ALA A 152 10.59 -0.06 -1.77
CA ALA A 152 11.81 0.45 -1.17
C ALA A 152 12.82 -0.68 -0.87
N ALA A 153 12.35 -1.86 -0.45
CA ALA A 153 13.19 -3.05 -0.29
C ALA A 153 13.82 -3.47 -1.62
N HIS A 154 13.03 -3.47 -2.70
CA HIS A 154 13.51 -3.78 -4.05
C HIS A 154 14.51 -2.76 -4.60
N LEU A 155 14.47 -1.53 -4.09
CA LEU A 155 15.32 -0.44 -4.54
C LEU A 155 16.52 -0.20 -3.62
N LEU A 156 16.65 -0.91 -2.50
CA LEU A 156 17.65 -0.67 -1.46
C LEU A 156 19.06 -0.55 -2.05
N ASP A 157 19.43 -1.47 -2.94
CA ASP A 157 20.77 -1.51 -3.55
C ASP A 157 21.06 -0.37 -4.53
N ARG A 158 20.03 0.38 -4.98
CA ARG A 158 20.22 1.57 -5.82
C ARG A 158 20.64 2.80 -5.01
N PHE A 159 20.43 2.78 -3.70
CA PHE A 159 20.66 3.93 -2.82
C PHE A 159 21.86 3.67 -1.92
N ARG A 160 23.01 4.29 -2.23
CA ARG A 160 24.24 4.18 -1.43
C ARG A 160 23.96 4.41 0.06
N ASP A 161 23.16 5.45 0.35
CA ASP A 161 22.85 5.89 1.71
C ASP A 161 21.58 5.20 2.25
N GLY A 162 21.00 4.27 1.49
CA GLY A 162 19.95 3.37 1.94
C GLY A 162 18.52 3.89 1.80
N VAL A 163 17.65 3.38 2.67
CA VAL A 163 16.22 3.73 2.77
C VAL A 163 15.93 4.27 4.17
N ALA A 164 15.14 5.32 4.25
CA ALA A 164 14.65 5.83 5.51
C ALA A 164 13.14 5.99 5.47
N VAL A 165 12.45 5.39 6.42
CA VAL A 165 10.99 5.38 6.51
C VAL A 165 10.53 6.20 7.69
N LEU A 166 9.75 7.24 7.41
CA LEU A 166 9.08 8.09 8.37
C LEU A 166 7.60 7.71 8.46
N GLU A 167 7.20 7.00 9.52
CA GLU A 167 5.81 6.69 9.80
C GLU A 167 5.14 7.85 10.56
N LEU A 168 4.25 8.57 9.89
CA LEU A 168 3.50 9.67 10.51
C LEU A 168 2.23 9.19 11.21
N GLY A 169 1.83 7.93 11.07
CA GLY A 169 0.60 7.40 11.68
C GLY A 169 0.58 7.33 13.21
N SER A 170 1.74 7.49 13.86
CA SER A 170 1.89 7.58 15.33
C SER A 170 2.00 9.02 15.84
N VAL A 171 2.03 10.00 14.94
CA VAL A 171 2.01 11.42 15.30
C VAL A 171 0.64 11.76 15.89
N THR A 172 0.62 12.63 16.91
CA THR A 172 -0.63 13.13 17.49
C THR A 172 -1.54 13.61 16.35
N PRO A 173 -2.80 13.15 16.26
CA PRO A 173 -3.67 13.56 15.15
C PRO A 173 -3.78 15.08 15.08
N GLU A 174 -3.72 15.65 13.88
CA GLU A 174 -3.93 17.10 13.66
C GLU A 174 -5.25 17.58 14.26
N ALA A 175 -6.27 16.72 14.28
CA ALA A 175 -7.56 16.98 14.90
C ALA A 175 -7.49 17.23 16.43
N VAL A 176 -6.40 16.82 17.08
CA VAL A 176 -6.15 17.03 18.52
C VAL A 176 -5.28 18.25 18.74
N ASP A 177 -4.15 18.37 18.01
CA ASP A 177 -3.28 19.55 18.05
C ASP A 177 -2.49 19.69 16.73
N PRO A 178 -2.93 20.57 15.82
CA PRO A 178 -2.26 20.77 14.54
C PRO A 178 -0.82 21.28 14.66
N ALA A 179 -0.54 22.11 15.67
CA ALA A 179 0.77 22.71 15.87
C ALA A 179 1.75 21.66 16.39
N ALA A 180 1.33 20.82 17.33
CA ALA A 180 2.15 19.72 17.83
C ALA A 180 2.40 18.66 16.75
N ALA A 181 1.38 18.30 15.96
CA ALA A 181 1.51 17.34 14.86
C ALA A 181 2.52 17.83 13.81
N SER A 182 2.39 19.10 13.41
CA SER A 182 3.32 19.75 12.48
C SER A 182 4.75 19.81 13.02
N ALA A 183 4.92 20.20 14.28
CA ALA A 183 6.24 20.27 14.92
C ALA A 183 6.88 18.88 15.10
N GLN A 184 6.09 17.85 15.38
CA GLN A 184 6.57 16.48 15.50
C GLN A 184 7.00 15.92 14.14
N ALA A 185 6.20 16.11 13.10
CA ALA A 185 6.55 15.72 11.73
C ALA A 185 7.82 16.44 11.26
N GLN A 186 7.95 17.74 11.56
CA GLN A 186 9.16 18.53 11.29
C GLN A 186 10.39 17.91 11.93
N ARG A 187 10.34 17.72 13.25
CA ARG A 187 11.48 17.19 14.01
C ARG A 187 11.87 15.80 13.54
N ALA A 188 10.90 14.94 13.26
CA ALA A 188 11.16 13.59 12.80
C ALA A 188 11.89 13.59 11.45
N LEU A 189 11.48 14.47 10.53
CA LEU A 189 12.13 14.62 9.23
C LEU A 189 13.54 15.20 9.35
N ASP A 190 13.70 16.25 10.16
CA ASP A 190 15.01 16.86 10.39
C ASP A 190 15.98 15.88 11.07
N THR A 191 15.50 15.10 12.04
CA THR A 191 16.29 14.06 12.72
C THR A 191 16.70 12.95 11.76
N LEU A 192 15.78 12.48 10.91
CA LEU A 192 16.07 11.46 9.90
C LEU A 192 17.17 11.94 8.94
N LEU A 193 17.12 13.20 8.50
CA LEU A 193 18.14 13.75 7.62
C LEU A 193 19.48 14.00 8.31
N ARG A 194 19.45 14.41 9.59
CA ARG A 194 20.66 14.54 10.42
C ARG A 194 21.30 13.17 10.72
N GLY A 195 20.50 12.15 10.97
CA GLY A 195 20.94 10.78 11.25
C GLY A 195 21.56 10.06 10.06
N VAL A 196 21.33 10.55 8.84
CA VAL A 196 22.05 10.12 7.62
C VAL A 196 23.38 10.90 7.47
N GLY A 197 23.80 11.65 8.50
CA GLY A 197 25.13 12.25 8.64
C GLY A 197 25.47 13.26 7.55
N ARG A 198 24.67 14.32 7.40
CA ARG A 198 24.84 15.30 6.31
C ARG A 198 24.94 16.75 6.75
N ASP A 199 26.10 17.38 6.54
CA ASP A 199 26.23 18.81 6.31
C ASP A 199 26.13 19.08 4.79
N PRO A 200 25.06 19.74 4.31
CA PRO A 200 24.86 20.03 2.88
C PRO A 200 25.96 20.89 2.24
N ARG A 201 26.87 21.47 3.03
CA ARG A 201 28.01 22.26 2.54
C ARG A 201 29.27 21.43 2.32
N THR A 202 29.41 20.29 2.97
CA THR A 202 30.62 19.47 2.93
C THR A 202 30.39 18.07 2.37
N ASP A 203 29.17 17.55 2.45
CA ASP A 203 28.87 16.17 2.11
C ASP A 203 28.29 16.05 0.69
N PRO A 204 28.60 14.94 -0.03
CA PRO A 204 28.05 14.71 -1.35
C PRO A 204 26.53 14.59 -1.33
N GLU A 205 25.90 14.88 -2.47
CA GLU A 205 24.44 14.77 -2.64
C GLU A 205 23.90 13.42 -2.12
N PRO A 206 22.76 13.45 -1.39
CA PRO A 206 22.09 12.25 -0.93
C PRO A 206 21.78 11.23 -2.02
N GLN A 207 22.19 9.99 -1.81
CA GLN A 207 21.63 8.84 -2.54
C GLN A 207 20.79 8.01 -1.57
N LEU A 208 19.68 8.60 -1.13
CA LEU A 208 18.73 8.07 -0.15
C LEU A 208 17.33 8.01 -0.76
N LEU A 209 16.58 6.95 -0.45
CA LEU A 209 15.14 6.91 -0.61
C LEU A 209 14.44 7.24 0.71
N LEU A 210 13.72 8.35 0.74
CA LEU A 210 12.84 8.72 1.84
C LEU A 210 11.42 8.23 1.56
N VAL A 211 10.88 7.40 2.45
CA VAL A 211 9.47 7.01 2.44
C VAL A 211 8.74 7.76 3.55
N VAL A 212 7.76 8.58 3.19
CA VAL A 212 6.87 9.29 4.13
C VAL A 212 5.53 8.58 4.15
N ASP A 213 5.26 7.81 5.20
CA ASP A 213 4.06 6.98 5.30
C ASP A 213 2.96 7.69 6.11
N ASN A 214 1.70 7.56 5.65
CA ASN A 214 0.50 8.07 6.33
C ASN A 214 0.46 9.60 6.46
N ALA A 215 0.77 10.31 5.37
CA ALA A 215 0.93 11.77 5.36
C ALA A 215 -0.39 12.58 5.39
N GLU A 216 -1.56 11.96 5.21
CA GLU A 216 -2.84 12.66 4.95
C GLU A 216 -3.29 13.64 6.03
N HIS A 217 -2.90 13.41 7.28
CA HIS A 217 -3.29 14.20 8.44
C HIS A 217 -2.28 15.29 8.80
N VAL A 218 -1.19 15.46 8.07
CA VAL A 218 -0.24 16.58 8.23
C VAL A 218 0.25 17.03 6.86
N ILE A 219 -0.62 16.88 5.84
CA ILE A 219 -0.23 16.88 4.45
C ILE A 219 0.37 18.22 4.01
N ASP A 220 -0.09 19.34 4.58
CA ASP A 220 0.44 20.67 4.29
C ASP A 220 1.83 20.89 4.91
N THR A 221 2.08 20.30 6.08
CA THR A 221 3.40 20.28 6.68
C THR A 221 4.36 19.42 5.85
N VAL A 222 3.92 18.23 5.45
CA VAL A 222 4.69 17.36 4.54
C VAL A 222 4.99 18.08 3.23
N ALA A 223 4.02 18.79 2.65
CA ALA A 223 4.21 19.56 1.42
C ALA A 223 5.29 20.63 1.55
N ARG A 224 5.23 21.47 2.60
CA ARG A 224 6.24 22.49 2.87
C ARG A 224 7.62 21.88 3.06
N GLN A 225 7.69 20.78 3.79
CA GLN A 225 8.95 20.12 4.09
C GLN A 225 9.57 19.45 2.87
N VAL A 226 8.79 18.68 2.11
CA VAL A 226 9.25 18.07 0.87
C VAL A 226 9.78 19.13 -0.10
N ARG A 227 9.12 20.29 -0.23
CA ARG A 227 9.66 21.40 -1.03
C ARG A 227 11.00 21.91 -0.52
N ALA A 228 11.11 22.14 0.79
CA ALA A 228 12.35 22.61 1.40
C ALA A 228 13.49 21.59 1.24
N LEU A 229 13.19 20.30 1.33
CA LEU A 229 14.16 19.23 1.13
C LEU A 229 14.63 19.13 -0.30
N LEU A 230 13.72 19.13 -1.28
CA LEU A 230 14.09 19.04 -2.68
C LEU A 230 14.84 20.29 -3.17
N ALA A 231 14.59 21.45 -2.57
CA ALA A 231 15.36 22.66 -2.83
C ALA A 231 16.81 22.56 -2.31
N ARG A 232 17.05 21.82 -1.23
CA ARG A 232 18.37 21.61 -0.62
C ARG A 232 19.10 20.40 -1.18
N HIS A 233 18.35 19.37 -1.59
CA HIS A 233 18.83 18.08 -2.07
C HIS A 233 18.06 17.65 -3.33
N PRO A 234 18.35 18.25 -4.49
CA PRO A 234 17.70 17.91 -5.76
C PRO A 234 17.81 16.43 -6.16
N ALA A 235 18.84 15.69 -5.70
CA ALA A 235 18.99 14.27 -6.02
C ALA A 235 18.15 13.33 -5.13
N LEU A 236 17.45 13.86 -4.12
CA LEU A 236 16.69 13.04 -3.18
C LEU A 236 15.50 12.34 -3.87
N HIS A 237 15.31 11.05 -3.55
CA HIS A 237 14.16 10.29 -4.00
C HIS A 237 13.16 10.21 -2.85
N ILE A 238 11.91 10.59 -3.12
CA ILE A 238 10.86 10.65 -2.10
C ILE A 238 9.66 9.84 -2.58
N MET A 239 9.20 8.93 -1.73
CA MET A 239 7.94 8.23 -1.88
C MET A 239 7.01 8.63 -0.73
N ILE A 240 5.76 8.94 -1.03
CA ILE A 240 4.77 9.36 -0.03
C ILE A 240 3.57 8.43 -0.12
N THR A 241 3.09 7.91 1.02
CA THR A 241 1.77 7.26 1.07
C THR A 241 0.78 8.21 1.72
N SER A 242 -0.36 8.39 1.08
CA SER A 242 -1.42 9.25 1.60
C SER A 242 -2.77 8.89 1.01
N LEU A 243 -3.86 9.34 1.63
CA LEU A 243 -5.18 9.30 0.99
C LEU A 243 -5.28 10.29 -0.17
N ARG A 244 -4.63 11.47 -0.06
CA ARG A 244 -4.64 12.55 -1.05
C ARG A 244 -3.26 13.10 -1.33
N ALA A 245 -3.06 13.71 -2.49
CA ALA A 245 -1.77 14.31 -2.85
C ALA A 245 -1.51 15.63 -2.08
N PRO A 246 -0.25 15.94 -1.71
CA PRO A 246 0.11 17.21 -1.12
C PRO A 246 -0.02 18.36 -2.12
N ALA A 247 -0.80 19.38 -1.77
CA ALA A 247 -1.06 20.53 -2.63
C ALA A 247 0.22 21.36 -2.88
N GLY A 248 0.40 21.79 -4.13
CA GLY A 248 1.54 22.63 -4.52
C GLY A 248 2.90 21.94 -4.46
N VAL A 249 2.94 20.60 -4.49
CA VAL A 249 4.17 19.83 -4.69
C VAL A 249 4.06 19.17 -6.07
N PRO A 250 4.91 19.53 -7.04
CA PRO A 250 4.97 18.80 -8.31
C PRO A 250 5.37 17.35 -8.04
N ALA A 251 4.42 16.43 -8.17
CA ALA A 251 4.60 15.02 -7.85
C ALA A 251 4.07 14.13 -8.99
N ASP A 252 4.58 12.90 -9.05
CA ASP A 252 3.97 11.81 -9.80
C ASP A 252 2.96 11.11 -8.89
N LEU A 253 1.80 10.72 -9.44
CA LEU A 253 0.73 10.07 -8.69
C LEU A 253 0.57 8.64 -9.18
N TRP A 254 0.46 7.71 -8.24
CA TRP A 254 0.06 6.33 -8.51
C TRP A 254 -1.12 5.94 -7.63
N GLU A 255 -2.28 5.76 -8.25
CA GLU A 255 -3.51 5.35 -7.59
C GLU A 255 -3.49 3.82 -7.40
N VAL A 256 -3.27 3.37 -6.17
CA VAL A 256 -3.23 1.95 -5.82
C VAL A 256 -4.64 1.39 -5.83
N ALA A 257 -4.94 0.53 -6.80
CA ALA A 257 -6.23 -0.13 -6.93
C ALA A 257 -6.41 -1.28 -5.91
N PRO A 258 -7.66 -1.60 -5.52
CA PRO A 258 -7.96 -2.87 -4.86
C PRO A 258 -7.49 -4.08 -5.68
N LEU A 259 -7.26 -5.21 -4.99
CA LEU A 259 -6.86 -6.46 -5.65
C LEU A 259 -7.96 -6.94 -6.58
N SER A 260 -7.56 -7.52 -7.72
CA SER A 260 -8.49 -8.13 -8.65
C SER A 260 -9.24 -9.30 -8.00
N VAL A 261 -10.57 -9.32 -8.19
CA VAL A 261 -11.48 -10.34 -7.66
C VAL A 261 -12.01 -11.28 -8.73
N ASP A 262 -11.94 -10.91 -10.02
CA ASP A 262 -12.53 -11.69 -11.10
C ASP A 262 -11.47 -12.24 -12.08
N HIS A 263 -10.33 -11.54 -12.23
CA HIS A 263 -9.31 -11.95 -13.20
C HIS A 263 -8.22 -12.79 -12.51
N PRO A 264 -8.02 -14.05 -12.94
CA PRO A 264 -6.93 -14.90 -12.46
C PRO A 264 -5.61 -14.45 -13.12
N ASP A 265 -5.12 -13.29 -12.72
CA ASP A 265 -3.86 -12.72 -13.21
C ASP A 265 -2.64 -13.27 -12.43
N GLY A 266 -2.87 -14.22 -11.51
CA GLY A 266 -1.86 -14.80 -10.63
C GLY A 266 -1.34 -16.17 -11.10
N PRO A 267 -0.12 -16.56 -10.67
CA PRO A 267 0.50 -17.83 -11.05
C PRO A 267 -0.25 -19.07 -10.53
N TYR A 268 -1.19 -18.87 -9.61
CA TYR A 268 -2.00 -19.92 -8.98
C TYR A 268 -3.36 -20.13 -9.67
N GLY A 269 -3.63 -19.45 -10.79
CA GLY A 269 -4.87 -19.63 -11.55
C GLY A 269 -6.14 -19.13 -10.85
N CYS A 270 -6.00 -18.33 -9.79
CA CYS A 270 -7.09 -17.69 -9.08
C CYS A 270 -6.88 -16.16 -9.00
N PRO A 271 -7.95 -15.38 -8.74
CA PRO A 271 -7.82 -13.93 -8.56
C PRO A 271 -6.89 -13.57 -7.39
N PRO A 272 -6.06 -12.52 -7.50
CA PRO A 272 -5.14 -12.10 -6.43
C PRO A 272 -5.79 -11.89 -5.05
N ALA A 273 -7.04 -11.42 -5.01
CA ALA A 273 -7.78 -11.29 -3.76
C ALA A 273 -8.01 -12.65 -3.08
N ALA A 274 -8.38 -13.68 -3.86
CA ALA A 274 -8.58 -15.04 -3.37
C ALA A 274 -7.25 -15.69 -2.95
N GLU A 275 -6.18 -15.47 -3.72
CA GLU A 275 -4.83 -15.93 -3.34
C GLU A 275 -4.41 -15.35 -1.98
N LEU A 276 -4.60 -14.04 -1.77
CA LEU A 276 -4.31 -13.40 -0.49
C LEU A 276 -5.13 -14.02 0.65
N PHE A 277 -6.43 -14.26 0.42
CA PHE A 277 -7.29 -14.90 1.41
C PHE A 277 -6.76 -16.29 1.79
N CYS A 278 -6.53 -17.17 0.81
CA CYS A 278 -6.06 -18.53 1.04
C CYS A 278 -4.70 -18.55 1.75
N ARG A 279 -3.74 -17.72 1.34
CA ARG A 279 -2.44 -17.58 2.02
C ARG A 279 -2.60 -17.14 3.46
N ARG A 280 -3.46 -16.16 3.71
CA ARG A 280 -3.69 -15.67 5.07
C ARG A 280 -4.40 -16.72 5.93
N VAL A 281 -5.41 -17.42 5.40
CA VAL A 281 -6.07 -18.54 6.07
C VAL A 281 -5.07 -19.62 6.43
N HIS A 282 -4.23 -20.06 5.49
CA HIS A 282 -3.21 -21.06 5.75
C HIS A 282 -2.24 -20.64 6.87
N SER A 283 -1.89 -19.34 6.95
CA SER A 283 -1.04 -18.83 8.03
C SER A 283 -1.69 -18.87 9.43
N VAL A 284 -3.03 -18.90 9.50
CA VAL A 284 -3.78 -18.85 10.78
C VAL A 284 -4.48 -20.16 11.14
N VAL A 285 -4.81 -20.99 10.15
CA VAL A 285 -5.42 -22.32 10.24
C VAL A 285 -4.77 -23.22 9.16
N PRO A 286 -3.54 -23.74 9.40
CA PRO A 286 -2.77 -24.47 8.38
C PRO A 286 -3.45 -25.74 7.85
N THR A 287 -4.37 -26.33 8.63
CA THR A 287 -5.07 -27.58 8.31
C THR A 287 -6.30 -27.39 7.43
N LEU A 288 -6.73 -26.15 7.19
CA LEU A 288 -7.93 -25.87 6.41
C LEU A 288 -7.60 -25.78 4.92
N ASP A 289 -8.13 -26.72 4.14
CA ASP A 289 -8.12 -26.67 2.68
C ASP A 289 -9.40 -25.97 2.18
N LEU A 290 -9.24 -25.06 1.22
CA LEU A 290 -10.31 -24.27 0.61
C LEU A 290 -10.44 -24.54 -0.90
N GLY A 291 -9.74 -25.53 -1.43
CA GLY A 291 -9.64 -25.79 -2.87
C GLY A 291 -10.99 -26.00 -3.56
N ASP A 292 -11.90 -26.77 -2.94
CA ASP A 292 -13.26 -27.02 -3.42
C ASP A 292 -14.23 -25.85 -3.16
N GLN A 293 -13.87 -24.93 -2.27
CA GLN A 293 -14.67 -23.76 -1.89
C GLN A 293 -14.27 -22.46 -2.62
N MET A 294 -13.42 -22.54 -3.65
CA MET A 294 -12.90 -21.36 -4.36
C MET A 294 -14.00 -20.39 -4.86
N PRO A 295 -15.16 -20.85 -5.39
CA PRO A 295 -16.24 -19.92 -5.75
C PRO A 295 -16.77 -19.09 -4.57
N GLN A 296 -16.85 -19.68 -3.38
CA GLN A 296 -17.26 -18.97 -2.15
C GLN A 296 -16.19 -17.98 -1.68
N VAL A 297 -14.90 -18.34 -1.81
CA VAL A 297 -13.78 -17.44 -1.52
C VAL A 297 -13.79 -16.22 -2.44
N VAL A 298 -14.02 -16.42 -3.74
CA VAL A 298 -14.12 -15.33 -4.72
C VAL A 298 -15.32 -14.43 -4.40
N GLU A 299 -16.47 -15.00 -4.07
CA GLU A 299 -17.65 -14.22 -3.66
C GLU A 299 -17.39 -13.41 -2.39
N LEU A 300 -16.74 -14.00 -1.38
CA LEU A 300 -16.31 -13.26 -0.19
C LEU A 300 -15.38 -12.09 -0.56
N CYS A 301 -14.36 -12.34 -1.38
CA CYS A 301 -13.42 -11.30 -1.82
C CYS A 301 -14.10 -10.17 -2.60
N ARG A 302 -15.12 -10.49 -3.42
CA ARG A 302 -15.97 -9.52 -4.11
C ARG A 302 -16.77 -8.68 -3.11
N ARG A 303 -17.31 -9.31 -2.06
CA ARG A 303 -18.01 -8.60 -0.97
C ARG A 303 -17.09 -7.68 -0.17
N LEU A 304 -15.83 -8.07 0.02
CA LEU A 304 -14.79 -7.26 0.66
C LEU A 304 -14.20 -6.19 -0.27
N GLY A 305 -14.66 -6.12 -1.53
CA GLY A 305 -14.26 -5.11 -2.51
C GLY A 305 -12.80 -5.20 -2.95
N GLY A 306 -12.14 -6.35 -2.78
CA GLY A 306 -10.72 -6.53 -3.09
C GLY A 306 -9.76 -5.76 -2.18
N LEU A 307 -10.23 -5.19 -1.05
CA LEU A 307 -9.37 -4.47 -0.12
C LEU A 307 -8.50 -5.45 0.67
N ALA A 308 -7.18 -5.32 0.54
CA ALA A 308 -6.22 -6.25 1.17
C ALA A 308 -6.44 -6.38 2.68
N LEU A 309 -6.61 -5.27 3.40
CA LEU A 309 -6.86 -5.29 4.84
C LEU A 309 -8.20 -5.94 5.21
N ALA A 310 -9.23 -5.82 4.35
CA ALA A 310 -10.52 -6.47 4.56
C ALA A 310 -10.38 -7.99 4.45
N ILE A 311 -9.67 -8.44 3.42
CA ILE A 311 -9.38 -9.85 3.15
C ILE A 311 -8.57 -10.46 4.28
N GLU A 312 -7.53 -9.78 4.75
CA GLU A 312 -6.72 -10.23 5.87
C GLU A 312 -7.53 -10.38 7.17
N ASN A 313 -8.39 -9.42 7.47
CA ASN A 313 -9.28 -9.48 8.65
C ASN A 313 -10.29 -10.62 8.56
N ALA A 314 -10.88 -10.85 7.38
CA ALA A 314 -11.80 -11.96 7.16
C ALA A 314 -11.09 -13.32 7.30
N ALA A 315 -9.88 -13.46 6.76
CA ALA A 315 -9.10 -14.68 6.86
C ALA A 315 -8.77 -15.06 8.32
N VAL A 316 -8.47 -14.08 9.18
CA VAL A 316 -8.23 -14.34 10.63
C VAL A 316 -9.46 -14.94 11.31
N ARG A 317 -10.68 -14.61 10.86
CA ARG A 317 -11.94 -15.13 11.43
C ARG A 317 -12.20 -16.59 11.11
N MET A 318 -11.54 -17.15 10.11
CA MET A 318 -11.65 -18.58 9.79
C MET A 318 -11.21 -19.50 10.94
N ARG A 319 -10.57 -18.96 11.98
CA ARG A 319 -10.30 -19.67 13.25
C ARG A 319 -11.55 -20.09 14.01
N SER A 320 -12.66 -19.36 13.86
CA SER A 320 -13.88 -19.56 14.65
C SER A 320 -15.17 -19.48 13.85
N VAL A 321 -15.14 -18.93 12.64
CA VAL A 321 -16.32 -18.72 11.79
C VAL A 321 -16.11 -19.46 10.45
N PRO A 322 -17.01 -20.37 10.05
CA PRO A 322 -16.87 -21.09 8.78
C PRO A 322 -17.12 -20.17 7.57
N LEU A 323 -16.56 -20.54 6.41
CA LEU A 323 -16.58 -19.71 5.20
C LEU A 323 -17.99 -19.32 4.76
N HIS A 324 -18.95 -20.26 4.78
CA HIS A 324 -20.33 -19.97 4.37
C HIS A 324 -20.99 -18.91 5.25
N VAL A 325 -20.73 -18.92 6.57
CA VAL A 325 -21.20 -17.87 7.48
C VAL A 325 -20.54 -16.53 7.15
N LEU A 326 -19.23 -16.50 6.86
CA LEU A 326 -18.57 -15.26 6.45
C LEU A 326 -19.11 -14.70 5.13
N VAL A 327 -19.49 -15.57 4.19
CA VAL A 327 -20.14 -15.17 2.94
C VAL A 327 -21.52 -14.62 3.23
N ASP A 328 -22.38 -15.37 3.92
CA ASP A 328 -23.80 -15.03 4.14
C ASP A 328 -23.97 -13.83 5.08
N GLU A 329 -23.25 -13.83 6.20
CA GLU A 329 -23.27 -12.78 7.23
C GLU A 329 -22.26 -11.67 6.95
N CYS A 330 -21.84 -11.49 5.69
CA CYS A 330 -21.02 -10.36 5.29
C CYS A 330 -21.76 -9.01 5.36
N ARG A 331 -22.62 -8.82 6.38
CA ARG A 331 -22.88 -7.52 7.00
C ARG A 331 -21.59 -7.15 7.73
N VAL A 332 -20.80 -6.35 7.06
CA VAL A 332 -19.38 -6.14 7.31
C VAL A 332 -19.04 -5.60 8.71
N LEU A 333 -19.95 -4.94 9.43
CA LEU A 333 -19.67 -4.31 10.73
C LEU A 333 -19.07 -5.27 11.79
N PRO A 334 -19.65 -6.46 12.04
CA PRO A 334 -18.99 -7.49 12.84
C PRO A 334 -17.60 -7.84 12.31
N ILE A 335 -17.41 -7.97 10.98
CA ILE A 335 -16.15 -8.36 10.29
C ILE A 335 -15.06 -7.28 10.40
N LEU A 336 -15.43 -6.00 10.56
CA LEU A 336 -14.50 -4.86 10.65
C LEU A 336 -13.61 -4.84 11.92
N GLY A 337 -13.90 -5.71 12.89
CA GLY A 337 -13.26 -5.74 14.21
C GLY A 337 -13.89 -4.69 15.13
N GLN A 338 -14.47 -5.14 16.24
CA GLN A 338 -14.78 -4.26 17.38
C GLN A 338 -13.47 -3.78 18.01
N GLU A 339 -13.53 -2.64 18.70
CA GLU A 339 -12.39 -2.02 19.41
C GLU A 339 -11.61 -3.06 20.22
N GLU A 340 -10.35 -3.30 19.85
CA GLU A 340 -9.40 -3.82 20.84
C GLU A 340 -9.20 -2.70 21.87
N VAL A 341 -9.80 -2.89 23.05
CA VAL A 341 -9.50 -2.12 24.26
C VAL A 341 -8.07 -2.50 24.66
N GLY A 342 -7.11 -1.77 24.13
CA GLY A 342 -5.69 -2.06 24.32
C GLY A 342 -4.89 -1.53 23.14
N GLY A 343 -4.40 -0.30 23.27
CA GLY A 343 -3.40 0.22 22.34
C GLY A 343 -2.19 -0.72 22.26
N LEU A 344 -1.53 -0.72 21.10
CA LEU A 344 -0.32 -1.46 20.73
C LEU A 344 -0.55 -2.80 20.01
N SER A 345 -0.80 -2.75 18.71
CA SER A 345 -0.09 -3.62 17.76
C SER A 345 -0.24 -3.07 16.33
N HIS A 346 0.66 -3.44 15.44
CA HIS A 346 0.71 -3.04 14.03
C HIS A 346 -0.49 -3.52 13.17
N HIS A 347 -1.58 -3.98 13.80
CA HIS A 347 -2.84 -4.36 13.18
C HIS A 347 -3.88 -3.26 13.35
N ARG A 348 -3.91 -2.29 12.42
CA ARG A 348 -5.08 -1.38 12.33
C ARG A 348 -6.28 -2.20 11.85
N SER A 349 -7.38 -2.22 12.60
CA SER A 349 -8.62 -2.80 12.11
C SER A 349 -9.12 -2.03 10.89
N LEU A 350 -9.89 -2.70 10.02
CA LEU A 350 -10.49 -2.02 8.89
C LEU A 350 -11.47 -0.92 9.37
N HIS A 351 -12.21 -1.16 10.47
CA HIS A 351 -13.05 -0.14 11.09
C HIS A 351 -12.26 1.14 11.40
N ARG A 352 -11.13 1.01 12.12
CA ARG A 352 -10.29 2.15 12.51
C ARG A 352 -9.75 2.90 11.28
N SER A 353 -9.38 2.16 10.23
CA SER A 353 -8.88 2.75 8.98
C SER A 353 -9.96 3.54 8.23
N LEU A 354 -11.20 3.03 8.20
CA LEU A 354 -12.34 3.73 7.60
C LEU A 354 -12.77 4.94 8.44
N ALA A 355 -12.84 4.78 9.76
CA ALA A 355 -13.15 5.84 10.70
C ALA A 355 -12.14 6.98 10.62
N TRP A 356 -10.85 6.67 10.49
CA TRP A 356 -9.80 7.64 10.26
C TRP A 356 -10.01 8.42 8.96
N ALA A 357 -10.19 7.72 7.84
CA ALA A 357 -10.42 8.35 6.54
C ALA A 357 -11.67 9.26 6.54
N TYR A 358 -12.75 8.81 7.16
CA TYR A 358 -13.98 9.61 7.33
C TYR A 358 -13.78 10.80 8.29
N GLY A 359 -12.98 10.61 9.35
CA GLY A 359 -12.64 11.65 10.33
C GLY A 359 -11.87 12.83 9.73
N LEU A 360 -11.10 12.60 8.67
CA LEU A 360 -10.38 13.65 7.94
C LEU A 360 -11.26 14.54 7.06
N LEU A 361 -12.49 14.11 6.79
CA LEU A 361 -13.44 14.87 5.98
C LEU A 361 -14.08 15.97 6.83
N ASP A 362 -14.31 17.13 6.23
CA ASP A 362 -15.13 18.19 6.81
C ASP A 362 -16.63 17.83 6.79
N GLU A 363 -17.45 18.65 7.44
CA GLU A 363 -18.89 18.37 7.59
C GLU A 363 -19.63 18.36 6.23
N ARG A 364 -19.20 19.20 5.27
CA ARG A 364 -19.77 19.26 3.92
C ARG A 364 -19.44 17.99 3.14
N GLN A 365 -18.19 17.57 3.17
CA GLN A 365 -17.69 16.34 2.54
C GLN A 365 -18.38 15.11 3.15
N ARG A 366 -18.55 15.05 4.47
CA ARG A 366 -19.28 13.96 5.15
C ARG A 366 -20.74 13.88 4.71
N ARG A 367 -21.44 15.02 4.61
CA ARG A 367 -22.82 15.07 4.08
C ARG A 367 -22.91 14.62 2.63
N ALA A 368 -21.96 15.00 1.79
CA ALA A 368 -21.90 14.53 0.40
C ALA A 368 -21.67 13.02 0.33
N LEU A 369 -20.68 12.52 1.07
CA LEU A 369 -20.35 11.10 1.11
C LEU A 369 -21.53 10.26 1.60
N ARG A 370 -22.26 10.72 2.64
CA ARG A 370 -23.51 10.08 3.11
C ARG A 370 -24.58 9.98 2.02
N ARG A 371 -24.72 11.02 1.19
CA ARG A 371 -25.66 11.00 0.06
C ARG A 371 -25.20 10.05 -1.04
N PHE A 372 -23.94 10.17 -1.47
CA PHE A 372 -23.38 9.31 -2.53
C PHE A 372 -23.33 7.83 -2.11
N SER A 373 -23.22 7.56 -0.80
CA SER A 373 -23.30 6.20 -0.23
C SER A 373 -24.68 5.54 -0.37
N ARG A 374 -25.72 6.29 -0.77
CA ARG A 374 -27.04 5.74 -1.08
C ARG A 374 -27.09 5.09 -2.47
N PHE A 375 -26.15 5.38 -3.36
CA PHE A 375 -26.07 4.69 -4.64
C PHE A 375 -25.62 3.23 -4.42
N PRO A 376 -26.36 2.25 -4.95
CA PRO A 376 -26.08 0.84 -4.74
C PRO A 376 -24.84 0.36 -5.50
N GLU A 377 -24.42 1.08 -6.55
CA GLU A 377 -23.22 0.77 -7.34
C GLU A 377 -22.55 2.06 -7.86
N GLU A 378 -22.27 2.13 -9.17
CA GLU A 378 -21.71 3.28 -9.84
C GLU A 378 -22.78 4.37 -10.05
N PHE A 379 -22.36 5.64 -10.04
CA PHE A 379 -23.19 6.81 -10.33
C PHE A 379 -22.46 7.76 -11.29
N SER A 380 -23.23 8.53 -12.05
CA SER A 380 -22.72 9.46 -13.06
C SER A 380 -22.52 10.87 -12.50
N ILE A 381 -21.85 11.72 -13.29
CA ILE A 381 -21.73 13.15 -12.98
C ILE A 381 -23.09 13.85 -12.95
N ASP A 382 -24.06 13.38 -13.73
CA ASP A 382 -25.41 13.96 -13.78
C ASP A 382 -26.21 13.58 -12.53
N ASP A 383 -26.01 12.39 -11.98
CA ASP A 383 -26.58 12.00 -10.69
C ASP A 383 -26.09 12.90 -9.55
N VAL A 384 -24.82 13.29 -9.58
CA VAL A 384 -24.21 14.23 -8.61
C VAL A 384 -24.83 15.62 -8.71
N ARG A 385 -25.13 16.10 -9.93
CA ARG A 385 -25.79 17.41 -10.15
C ARG A 385 -27.22 17.44 -9.61
N GLN A 386 -27.92 16.31 -9.66
CA GLN A 386 -29.31 16.20 -9.21
C GLN A 386 -29.46 16.06 -7.69
N GLN A 387 -28.38 15.78 -6.95
CA GLN A 387 -28.39 15.65 -5.48
C GLN A 387 -27.64 16.79 -4.78
N PRO A 388 -28.30 17.93 -4.46
CA PRO A 388 -27.67 19.03 -3.73
C PRO A 388 -27.21 18.62 -2.33
N VAL A 389 -25.94 18.91 -2.00
CA VAL A 389 -25.31 18.53 -0.72
C VAL A 389 -25.69 19.48 0.43
N ASP A 390 -26.00 20.74 0.14
CA ASP A 390 -26.18 21.78 1.18
C ASP A 390 -27.48 22.59 1.03
N GLY A 391 -28.56 22.01 0.50
CA GLY A 391 -29.83 22.73 0.31
C GLY A 391 -29.78 23.92 -0.68
N GLY A 392 -28.57 24.31 -1.10
CA GLY A 392 -28.26 25.32 -2.10
C GLY A 392 -28.21 24.72 -3.49
N ARG A 393 -28.82 25.44 -4.44
CA ARG A 393 -29.03 25.05 -5.83
C ARG A 393 -27.82 25.29 -6.75
N GLU A 394 -26.60 25.38 -6.24
CA GLU A 394 -25.40 25.64 -7.08
C GLU A 394 -24.72 24.32 -7.48
N PRO A 395 -24.86 23.86 -8.75
CA PRO A 395 -24.29 22.59 -9.19
C PRO A 395 -22.75 22.56 -9.14
N SER A 396 -22.08 23.70 -9.24
CA SER A 396 -20.62 23.83 -9.17
C SER A 396 -20.07 23.30 -7.84
N ARG A 397 -20.71 23.64 -6.72
CA ARG A 397 -20.25 23.20 -5.38
C ARG A 397 -20.32 21.68 -5.20
N ASN A 398 -21.29 21.01 -5.82
CA ASN A 398 -21.38 19.55 -5.79
C ASN A 398 -20.22 18.88 -6.53
N LEU A 399 -19.77 19.49 -7.64
CA LEU A 399 -18.65 18.99 -8.42
C LEU A 399 -17.32 19.19 -7.68
N ASP A 400 -17.16 20.33 -7.01
CA ASP A 400 -15.97 20.59 -6.17
C ASP A 400 -15.86 19.57 -5.04
N VAL A 401 -16.97 19.31 -4.33
CA VAL A 401 -16.99 18.30 -3.25
C VAL A 401 -16.76 16.89 -3.78
N LEU A 402 -17.29 16.55 -4.96
CA LEU A 402 -17.00 15.26 -5.60
C LEU A 402 -15.50 15.13 -5.88
N ALA A 403 -14.86 16.17 -6.42
CA ALA A 403 -13.43 16.18 -6.70
C ALA A 403 -12.62 15.99 -5.40
N GLU A 404 -12.98 16.69 -4.32
CA GLU A 404 -12.36 16.54 -3.01
C GLU A 404 -12.52 15.10 -2.47
N LEU A 405 -13.70 14.49 -2.58
CA LEU A 405 -13.93 13.12 -2.14
C LEU A 405 -13.16 12.07 -2.98
N VAL A 406 -12.96 12.35 -4.27
CA VAL A 406 -12.09 11.55 -5.13
C VAL A 406 -10.63 11.70 -4.70
N ASP A 407 -10.19 12.92 -4.38
CA ASP A 407 -8.83 13.17 -3.87
C ASP A 407 -8.57 12.44 -2.56
N PHE A 408 -9.54 12.35 -1.65
CA PHE A 408 -9.45 11.55 -0.42
C PHE A 408 -9.54 10.03 -0.64
N SER A 409 -9.69 9.58 -1.89
CA SER A 409 -9.88 8.16 -2.24
C SER A 409 -11.07 7.49 -1.52
N VAL A 410 -12.05 8.29 -1.06
CA VAL A 410 -13.32 7.81 -0.46
C VAL A 410 -14.43 7.71 -1.50
N VAL A 411 -14.23 8.31 -2.68
CA VAL A 411 -14.96 8.03 -3.93
C VAL A 411 -13.92 7.60 -4.96
N GLN A 412 -14.20 6.53 -5.69
CA GLN A 412 -13.39 6.06 -6.81
C GLN A 412 -13.98 6.53 -8.12
N VAL A 413 -13.11 6.79 -9.11
CA VAL A 413 -13.51 7.17 -10.47
C VAL A 413 -13.01 6.15 -11.48
N LYS A 414 -13.94 5.63 -12.28
CA LYS A 414 -13.66 4.82 -13.45
C LYS A 414 -13.61 5.75 -14.66
N ARG A 415 -12.39 5.96 -15.15
CA ARG A 415 -12.11 6.88 -16.27
C ARG A 415 -12.30 6.13 -17.59
N GLY A 416 -13.32 6.50 -18.36
CA GLY A 416 -13.61 5.96 -19.68
C GLY A 416 -14.17 7.06 -20.60
N HIS A 417 -14.88 6.68 -21.67
CA HIS A 417 -15.60 7.66 -22.52
C HIS A 417 -16.61 8.48 -21.72
N GLN A 418 -17.22 7.85 -20.71
CA GLN A 418 -17.96 8.52 -19.65
C GLN A 418 -17.32 8.15 -18.31
N TYR A 419 -17.30 9.11 -17.40
CA TYR A 419 -16.75 8.89 -16.06
C TYR A 419 -17.85 8.31 -15.18
N ALA A 420 -17.54 7.21 -14.51
CA ALA A 420 -18.41 6.62 -13.51
C ALA A 420 -17.74 6.71 -12.14
N TYR A 421 -18.52 7.03 -11.12
CA TYR A 421 -18.04 7.21 -9.76
C TYR A 421 -18.64 6.13 -8.87
N ARG A 422 -17.92 5.72 -7.82
CA ARG A 422 -18.48 4.79 -6.83
C ARG A 422 -17.90 5.06 -5.45
N VAL A 423 -18.72 4.94 -4.42
CA VAL A 423 -18.20 4.84 -3.05
C VAL A 423 -17.71 3.41 -2.83
N PRO A 424 -16.45 3.17 -2.42
CA PRO A 424 -15.96 1.83 -2.11
C PRO A 424 -16.89 1.13 -1.12
N ARG A 425 -17.23 -0.13 -1.39
CA ARG A 425 -18.26 -0.87 -0.63
C ARG A 425 -18.07 -0.79 0.88
N MET A 426 -16.84 -0.99 1.37
CA MET A 426 -16.55 -0.94 2.81
C MET A 426 -16.73 0.47 3.41
N MET A 427 -16.39 1.52 2.65
CA MET A 427 -16.65 2.90 3.07
C MET A 427 -18.15 3.19 3.11
N ARG A 428 -18.90 2.74 2.08
CA ARG A 428 -20.35 2.89 2.04
C ARG A 428 -21.03 2.21 3.22
N GLU A 429 -20.64 0.97 3.53
CA GLU A 429 -21.19 0.21 4.66
C GLU A 429 -20.86 0.87 5.99
N TYR A 430 -19.64 1.38 6.16
CA TYR A 430 -19.25 2.16 7.33
C TYR A 430 -20.11 3.42 7.47
N VAL A 431 -20.26 4.22 6.41
CA VAL A 431 -21.03 5.46 6.42
C VAL A 431 -22.52 5.22 6.70
N ASN A 432 -23.10 4.15 6.13
CA ASN A 432 -24.50 3.78 6.35
C ASN A 432 -24.78 3.23 7.76
N ALA A 433 -23.74 2.84 8.50
CA ALA A 433 -23.85 2.38 9.88
C ALA A 433 -23.81 3.51 10.92
N ILE A 434 -23.33 4.70 10.54
CA ILE A 434 -23.29 5.85 11.43
C ILE A 434 -24.72 6.40 11.57
N PRO A 435 -25.26 6.56 12.80
CA PRO A 435 -26.54 7.20 13.02
C PRO A 435 -26.60 8.59 12.36
N ALA A 436 -27.79 8.94 11.84
CA ALA A 436 -28.01 10.17 11.08
C ALA A 436 -27.69 11.42 11.90
#